data_AF-A0A969HW11-F1
#
_entry.id   AF-A0A969HW11-F1
#
_cell.length_a   1.000
_cell.length_b   1.000
_cell.length_c   1.000
_cell.angle_alpha   90.00
_cell.angle_beta   90.00
_cell.angle_gamma   90.00
#
_symmetry.space_group_name_H-M   'P 1'
#
loop_
_entity.id
_entity.type
_entity.pdbx_description
1 polymer ?
#
loop_
_entity_poly.entity_id
_entity_poly.type
_entity_poly.pdbx_seq_one_letter_code
_entity_poly.pdbx_strand_id
1 'polypeptide(L)'
;MQAKVATDSLRDVPETLLLPLYNRAVESQRPDAIIRDEQAVELVQRLDYDFSRFGRGHASHPIRARVMDDILHSFLARHPDAVVINLGAGLDTQFFRVGNASVRWYEIDLPESIALRRQFFTENERYQFVAGSVGGVRTGCTSGRGPQRLTRFVYCSL
;
A
#
# COMPACT_ATOMS: atom_id res chain seq x y z
N MET A 1 6.42 10.78 23.37
CA MET A 1 6.41 9.35 23.00
C MET A 1 5.01 9.04 22.51
N GLN A 2 4.81 8.80 21.21
CA GLN A 2 3.50 8.34 20.72
C GLN A 2 3.25 6.94 21.25
N ALA A 3 2.01 6.64 21.62
CA ALA A 3 1.62 5.29 22.01
C ALA A 3 1.80 4.35 20.82
N LYS A 4 2.37 3.17 21.06
CA LYS A 4 2.39 2.11 20.05
C LYS A 4 0.95 1.71 19.74
N VAL A 5 0.70 1.37 18.49
CA VAL A 5 -0.59 0.84 18.06
C VAL A 5 -0.67 -0.60 18.57
N ALA A 6 -1.54 -0.81 19.56
CA ALA A 6 -1.71 -2.09 20.23
C ALA A 6 -2.14 -3.17 19.24
N THR A 7 -1.49 -4.32 19.31
CA THR A 7 -1.79 -5.44 18.41
C THR A 7 -2.90 -6.33 18.94
N ASP A 8 -3.56 -5.96 20.04
CA ASP A 8 -4.66 -6.72 20.62
C ASP A 8 -5.90 -6.72 19.71
N SER A 9 -6.05 -5.69 18.87
CA SER A 9 -6.99 -5.67 17.73
C SER A 9 -6.46 -6.37 16.48
N LEU A 10 -5.28 -7.00 16.55
CA LEU A 10 -4.58 -7.69 15.45
C LEU A 10 -4.53 -9.21 15.61
N ARG A 11 -5.26 -9.81 16.58
CA ARG A 11 -5.42 -11.28 16.62
C ARG A 11 -5.97 -11.84 15.30
N ASP A 12 -6.67 -10.99 14.54
CA ASP A 12 -7.27 -11.32 13.24
C ASP A 12 -6.59 -10.63 12.05
N VAL A 13 -5.45 -9.93 12.24
CA VAL A 13 -4.69 -9.37 11.11
C VAL A 13 -3.72 -10.43 10.62
N PRO A 14 -3.85 -10.89 9.36
CA PRO A 14 -2.97 -11.91 8.82
C PRO A 14 -1.50 -11.53 8.98
N GLU A 15 -0.67 -12.41 9.56
CA GLU A 15 0.80 -12.25 9.60
C GLU A 15 1.37 -12.01 8.19
N THR A 16 0.66 -12.45 7.15
CA THR A 16 0.95 -12.21 5.73
C THR A 16 0.98 -10.72 5.35
N LEU A 17 0.32 -9.82 6.09
CA LEU A 17 0.37 -8.36 5.87
C LEU A 17 1.62 -7.73 6.49
N LEU A 18 2.12 -8.30 7.58
CA LEU A 18 3.23 -7.75 8.36
C LEU A 18 4.60 -8.14 7.78
N LEU A 19 4.71 -9.31 7.18
CA LEU A 19 5.97 -9.79 6.61
C LEU A 19 6.45 -8.92 5.41
N PRO A 20 5.63 -8.52 4.43
CA PRO A 20 6.05 -7.62 3.36
C PRO A 20 6.48 -6.25 3.88
N LEU A 21 5.74 -5.70 4.86
CA LEU A 21 6.07 -4.45 5.53
C LEU A 21 7.44 -4.54 6.21
N TYR A 22 7.66 -5.58 7.03
CA TYR A 22 8.91 -5.81 7.73
C TYR A 22 10.10 -5.92 6.77
N ASN A 23 9.94 -6.69 5.70
CA ASN A 23 11.01 -6.87 4.72
C ASN A 23 11.41 -5.55 4.04
N ARG A 24 10.44 -4.68 3.71
CA ARG A 24 10.74 -3.33 3.18
C ARG A 24 11.42 -2.44 4.21
N ALA A 25 11.01 -2.49 5.48
CA ALA A 25 11.64 -1.74 6.55
C ALA A 25 13.09 -2.17 6.80
N VAL A 26 13.38 -3.48 6.78
CA VAL A 26 14.74 -4.01 6.90
C VAL A 26 15.60 -3.61 5.70
N GLU A 27 15.08 -3.74 4.48
CA GLU A 27 15.78 -3.32 3.26
C GLU A 27 16.14 -1.83 3.31
N SER A 28 15.19 -0.99 3.71
CA SER A 28 15.35 0.47 3.76
C SER A 28 16.46 0.95 4.68
N GLN A 29 16.85 0.15 5.68
CA GLN A 29 17.91 0.45 6.63
C GLN A 29 19.30 0.05 6.14
N ARG A 30 19.41 -0.70 5.03
CA ARG A 30 20.69 -1.09 4.46
C ARG A 30 21.42 0.11 3.84
N PRO A 31 22.76 0.16 3.87
CA PRO A 31 23.50 1.21 3.16
C PRO A 31 23.33 1.12 1.63
N ASP A 32 23.21 -0.10 1.10
CA ASP A 32 23.07 -0.44 -0.32
C ASP A 32 21.62 -0.78 -0.71
N ALA A 33 20.64 -0.23 0.00
CA ALA A 33 19.23 -0.57 -0.16
C ALA A 33 18.73 -0.38 -1.61
N ILE A 34 18.02 -1.37 -2.14
CA ILE A 34 17.41 -1.29 -3.48
C ILE A 34 16.16 -0.39 -3.49
N ILE A 35 15.52 -0.20 -2.34
CA ILE A 35 14.36 0.66 -2.14
C ILE A 35 14.47 1.35 -0.78
N ARG A 36 14.03 2.61 -0.71
CA ARG A 36 13.93 3.40 0.53
C ARG A 36 12.46 3.64 0.85
N ASP A 37 11.97 3.00 1.89
CA ASP A 37 10.59 3.03 2.36
C ASP A 37 10.56 3.48 3.82
N GLU A 38 10.72 4.80 4.02
CA GLU A 38 10.75 5.42 5.34
C GLU A 38 9.44 5.21 6.10
N GLN A 39 8.32 5.19 5.37
CA GLN A 39 7.00 4.90 5.94
C GLN A 39 6.93 3.48 6.50
N ALA A 40 7.50 2.48 5.80
CA ALA A 40 7.57 1.12 6.35
C ALA A 40 8.41 1.05 7.63
N VAL A 41 9.53 1.77 7.68
CA VAL A 41 10.37 1.85 8.89
C VAL A 41 9.58 2.45 10.06
N GLU A 42 8.87 3.56 9.83
CA GLU A 42 8.05 4.20 10.86
C GLU A 42 6.93 3.26 11.35
N LEU A 43 6.22 2.60 10.44
CA LEU A 43 5.15 1.65 10.78
C LEU A 43 5.65 0.50 11.67
N VAL A 44 6.79 -0.10 11.32
CA VAL A 44 7.40 -1.20 12.10
C VAL A 44 7.75 -0.74 13.51
N GLN A 45 8.18 0.52 13.69
CA GLN A 45 8.49 1.08 15.01
C GLN A 45 7.23 1.38 15.84
N ARG A 46 6.13 1.75 15.17
CA ARG A 46 4.86 2.14 15.81
C ARG A 46 3.96 0.95 16.15
N LEU A 47 4.10 -0.17 15.45
CA LEU A 47 3.34 -1.40 15.71
C LEU A 47 3.86 -2.10 16.97
N ASP A 48 2.95 -2.51 17.86
CA ASP A 48 3.29 -3.30 19.04
C ASP A 48 3.45 -4.80 18.73
N TYR A 49 4.20 -5.14 17.67
CA TYR A 49 4.39 -6.51 17.20
C TYR A 49 5.84 -6.96 17.39
N ASP A 50 6.05 -8.23 17.77
CA ASP A 50 7.38 -8.84 17.82
C ASP A 50 7.85 -9.26 16.42
N PHE A 51 8.41 -8.31 15.68
CA PHE A 51 8.98 -8.53 14.35
C PHE A 51 10.22 -9.43 14.33
N SER A 52 10.85 -9.71 15.48
CA SER A 52 12.01 -10.61 15.53
C SER A 52 11.65 -12.04 15.09
N ARG A 53 10.36 -12.41 15.18
CA ARG A 53 9.81 -13.70 14.73
C ARG A 53 9.95 -13.94 13.23
N PHE A 54 10.07 -12.90 12.41
CA PHE A 54 10.30 -13.04 10.96
C PHE A 54 11.76 -13.33 10.59
N GLY A 55 12.69 -13.24 11.54
CA GLY A 55 14.10 -13.51 11.30
C GLY A 55 14.76 -12.47 10.40
N ARG A 56 15.62 -12.91 9.47
CA ARG A 56 16.31 -12.00 8.55
C ARG A 56 15.37 -11.56 7.43
N GLY A 57 15.41 -10.28 7.08
CA GLY A 57 14.61 -9.73 5.98
C GLY A 57 14.88 -10.45 4.64
N HIS A 58 13.81 -10.67 3.88
CA HIS A 58 13.85 -11.29 2.55
C HIS A 58 13.69 -10.24 1.46
N ALA A 59 14.62 -10.23 0.49
CA ALA A 59 14.63 -9.26 -0.60
C ALA A 59 13.47 -9.40 -1.61
N SER A 60 12.71 -10.50 -1.59
CA SER A 60 11.61 -10.72 -2.54
C SER A 60 10.54 -9.61 -2.51
N HIS A 61 10.10 -9.18 -1.32
CA HIS A 61 9.09 -8.13 -1.20
C HIS A 61 9.63 -6.74 -1.58
N PRO A 62 10.84 -6.32 -1.13
CA PRO A 62 11.45 -5.08 -1.59
C PRO A 62 11.72 -5.06 -3.10
N ILE A 63 12.16 -6.17 -3.72
CA ILE A 63 12.36 -6.26 -5.17
C ILE A 63 11.03 -6.07 -5.90
N ARG A 64 9.97 -6.77 -5.47
CA ARG A 64 8.64 -6.60 -6.08
C ARG A 64 8.14 -5.17 -5.95
N ALA A 65 8.29 -4.56 -4.76
CA ALA A 65 7.92 -3.16 -4.55
C ALA A 65 8.70 -2.24 -5.49
N ARG A 66 10.03 -2.43 -5.62
CA ARG A 66 10.88 -1.64 -6.51
C ARG A 66 10.44 -1.74 -7.98
N VAL A 67 10.12 -2.95 -8.45
CA VAL A 67 9.64 -3.19 -9.82
C VAL A 67 8.29 -2.51 -10.06
N MET A 68 7.37 -2.61 -9.09
CA MET A 68 6.08 -1.93 -9.19
C MET A 68 6.23 -0.40 -9.16
N ASP A 69 7.17 0.12 -8.35
CA ASP A 69 7.49 1.54 -8.32
C ASP A 69 7.99 2.02 -9.70
N ASP A 70 8.87 1.26 -10.38
CA ASP A 70 9.33 1.58 -11.74
C ASP A 70 8.20 1.63 -12.77
N ILE A 71 7.30 0.64 -12.71
CA ILE A 71 6.13 0.56 -13.60
C ILE A 71 5.22 1.77 -13.38
N LEU A 72 4.94 2.11 -12.13
CA LEU A 72 4.08 3.24 -11.78
C LEU A 72 4.72 4.58 -12.12
N HIS A 73 6.01 4.79 -11.85
CA HIS A 73 6.71 5.99 -12.28
C HIS A 73 6.63 6.18 -13.80
N SER A 74 6.92 5.12 -14.56
CA SER A 74 6.87 5.14 -16.02
C SER A 74 5.45 5.40 -16.56
N PHE A 75 4.43 4.95 -15.83
CA PHE A 75 3.03 5.19 -16.19
C PHE A 75 2.59 6.61 -15.84
N LEU A 76 2.86 7.07 -14.63
CA LEU A 76 2.48 8.39 -14.14
C LEU A 76 3.23 9.51 -14.84
N ALA A 77 4.45 9.26 -15.35
CA ALA A 77 5.15 10.20 -16.22
C ALA A 77 4.38 10.49 -17.52
N ARG A 78 3.66 9.48 -18.05
CA ARG A 78 2.81 9.63 -19.25
C ARG A 78 1.39 10.07 -18.90
N HIS A 79 0.93 9.77 -17.69
CA HIS A 79 -0.45 9.96 -17.23
C HIS A 79 -0.46 10.55 -15.82
N PRO A 80 -0.08 11.84 -15.66
CA PRO A 80 0.12 12.44 -14.35
C PRO A 80 -1.16 12.53 -13.51
N ASP A 81 -2.33 12.59 -14.14
CA ASP A 81 -3.67 12.68 -13.52
C ASP A 81 -4.41 11.33 -13.46
N ALA A 82 -3.69 10.23 -13.64
CA ALA A 82 -4.24 8.89 -13.62
C ALA A 82 -4.87 8.51 -12.27
N VAL A 83 -5.63 7.41 -12.31
CA VAL A 83 -6.15 6.75 -11.11
C VAL A 83 -5.37 5.47 -10.87
N VAL A 84 -4.78 5.31 -9.69
CA VAL A 84 -4.14 4.06 -9.25
C VAL A 84 -5.08 3.35 -8.29
N ILE A 85 -5.26 2.05 -8.50
CA ILE A 85 -6.05 1.19 -7.62
C ILE A 85 -5.14 0.08 -7.13
N ASN A 86 -4.88 0.06 -5.82
CA ASN A 86 -4.11 -0.98 -5.16
C ASN A 86 -5.09 -1.95 -4.49
N LEU A 87 -5.08 -3.23 -4.88
CA LEU A 87 -5.96 -4.23 -4.27
C LEU A 87 -5.16 -5.14 -3.35
N GLY A 88 -5.71 -5.42 -2.17
CA GLY A 88 -4.96 -6.05 -1.09
C GLY A 88 -3.91 -5.09 -0.54
N ALA A 89 -4.32 -3.82 -0.36
CA ALA A 89 -3.43 -2.73 -0.01
C ALA A 89 -2.66 -2.94 1.30
N GLY A 90 -3.28 -3.58 2.29
CA GLY A 90 -2.69 -3.83 3.61
C GLY A 90 -2.03 -2.60 4.21
N LEU A 91 -0.74 -2.75 4.53
CA LEU A 91 0.16 -1.69 4.99
C LEU A 91 1.17 -1.29 3.90
N ASP A 92 0.78 -1.38 2.63
CA ASP A 92 1.56 -0.85 1.53
C ASP A 92 1.69 0.68 1.63
N THR A 93 2.85 1.20 1.22
CA THR A 93 3.26 2.61 1.36
C THR A 93 3.65 3.23 0.02
N GLN A 94 3.31 2.59 -1.09
CA GLN A 94 3.74 2.97 -2.43
C GLN A 94 3.28 4.37 -2.82
N PHE A 95 2.08 4.78 -2.41
CA PHE A 95 1.58 6.15 -2.61
C PHE A 95 2.61 7.22 -2.16
N PHE A 96 3.30 6.99 -1.04
CA PHE A 96 4.26 7.95 -0.49
C PHE A 96 5.60 7.97 -1.25
N ARG A 97 5.93 6.89 -1.97
CA ARG A 97 7.16 6.81 -2.78
C ARG A 97 6.95 7.27 -4.21
N VAL A 98 5.80 6.97 -4.81
CA VAL A 98 5.58 7.15 -6.26
C VAL A 98 4.47 8.16 -6.60
N GLY A 99 3.66 8.55 -5.61
CA GLY A 99 2.59 9.52 -5.79
C GLY A 99 3.12 10.88 -6.26
N ASN A 100 2.29 11.61 -7.01
CA ASN A 100 2.57 12.98 -7.45
C ASN A 100 1.43 13.93 -7.01
N ALA A 101 1.44 15.18 -7.48
CA ALA A 101 0.45 16.19 -7.10
C ALA A 101 -0.97 15.97 -7.68
N SER A 102 -1.11 15.17 -8.74
CA SER A 102 -2.36 15.07 -9.53
C SER A 102 -2.97 13.67 -9.55
N VAL A 103 -2.19 12.63 -9.25
CA VAL A 103 -2.66 11.24 -9.20
C VAL A 103 -3.73 11.09 -8.13
N ARG A 104 -4.76 10.31 -8.43
CA ARG A 104 -5.75 9.80 -7.46
C ARG A 104 -5.45 8.34 -7.16
N TRP A 105 -5.59 7.95 -5.91
CA TRP A 105 -5.12 6.66 -5.41
C TRP A 105 -6.16 6.05 -4.49
N TYR A 106 -6.51 4.80 -4.76
CA TYR A 106 -7.47 4.04 -3.98
C TYR A 106 -6.80 2.78 -3.43
N GLU A 107 -6.84 2.66 -2.11
CA GLU A 107 -6.37 1.48 -1.37
C GLU A 107 -7.58 0.63 -1.05
N ILE A 108 -7.68 -0.54 -1.66
CA ILE A 108 -8.82 -1.45 -1.50
C ILE A 108 -8.36 -2.70 -0.78
N ASP A 109 -9.01 -3.00 0.35
CA ASP A 109 -8.74 -4.20 1.14
C ASP A 109 -9.95 -4.54 2.03
N LEU A 110 -9.89 -5.68 2.70
CA LEU A 110 -10.88 -6.09 3.68
C LEU A 110 -11.04 -5.04 4.79
N PRO A 111 -12.26 -4.93 5.38
CA PRO A 111 -12.55 -3.92 6.40
C PRO A 111 -11.55 -3.85 7.55
N GLU A 112 -11.06 -4.99 8.03
CA GLU A 112 -10.06 -5.11 9.09
C GLU A 112 -8.71 -4.50 8.70
N SER A 113 -8.24 -4.77 7.47
CA SER A 113 -7.00 -4.22 6.93
C SER A 113 -7.11 -2.69 6.78
N ILE A 114 -8.25 -2.21 6.26
CA ILE A 114 -8.49 -0.76 6.11
C ILE A 114 -8.65 -0.06 7.46
N ALA A 115 -9.29 -0.71 8.43
CA ALA A 115 -9.40 -0.18 9.79
C ALA A 115 -8.02 -0.01 10.44
N LEU A 116 -7.12 -0.98 10.25
CA LEU A 116 -5.73 -0.85 10.68
C LEU A 116 -5.00 0.28 9.93
N ARG A 117 -5.14 0.34 8.61
CA ARG A 117 -4.51 1.36 7.76
C ARG A 117 -4.84 2.79 8.21
N ARG A 118 -6.10 3.03 8.61
CA ARG A 118 -6.58 4.33 9.12
C ARG A 118 -5.92 4.77 10.44
N GLN A 119 -5.29 3.86 11.18
CA GLN A 119 -4.54 4.22 12.39
C GLN A 119 -3.18 4.85 12.09
N PHE A 120 -2.67 4.63 10.88
CA PHE A 120 -1.35 5.09 10.46
C PHE A 120 -1.39 6.21 9.42
N PHE A 121 -2.40 6.21 8.56
CA PHE A 121 -2.50 7.11 7.43
C PHE A 121 -3.81 7.89 7.43
N THR A 122 -3.77 9.09 6.84
CA THR A 122 -4.92 9.97 6.71
C THR A 122 -5.36 10.07 5.25
N GLU A 123 -6.65 9.86 5.02
CA GLU A 123 -7.26 10.04 3.70
C GLU A 123 -7.29 11.53 3.32
N ASN A 124 -7.20 11.82 2.03
CA ASN A 124 -7.42 13.15 1.46
C ASN A 124 -8.09 13.02 0.09
N GLU A 125 -8.46 14.13 -0.55
CA GLU A 125 -9.19 14.13 -1.84
C GLU A 125 -8.59 13.21 -2.94
N ARG A 126 -7.30 12.91 -2.86
CA ARG A 126 -6.55 12.10 -3.83
C ARG A 126 -6.07 10.76 -3.29
N TYR A 127 -6.20 10.48 -2.00
CA TYR A 127 -5.74 9.24 -1.36
C TYR A 127 -6.84 8.71 -0.45
N GLN A 128 -7.50 7.65 -0.91
CA GLN A 128 -8.76 7.18 -0.36
C GLN A 128 -8.70 5.69 -0.04
N PHE A 129 -9.38 5.27 1.03
CA PHE A 129 -9.39 3.90 1.53
C PHE A 129 -10.78 3.29 1.39
N VAL A 130 -10.86 2.19 0.65
CA VAL A 130 -12.12 1.52 0.34
C VAL A 130 -12.12 0.14 1.00
N ALA A 131 -12.95 -0.02 2.02
CA ALA A 131 -13.18 -1.32 2.65
C ALA A 131 -14.07 -2.20 1.74
N GLY A 132 -13.55 -3.35 1.32
CA GLY A 132 -14.29 -4.30 0.48
C GLY A 132 -13.47 -5.51 0.05
N SER A 133 -14.16 -6.60 -0.26
CA SER A 133 -13.55 -7.79 -0.87
C SER A 133 -13.57 -7.68 -2.40
N VAL A 134 -12.41 -7.89 -3.01
CA VAL A 134 -12.27 -7.94 -4.48
C VAL A 134 -13.07 -9.12 -5.07
N GLY A 135 -13.20 -10.22 -4.32
CA GLY A 135 -13.91 -11.42 -4.77
C GLY A 135 -15.43 -11.25 -4.88
N GLY A 136 -16.00 -10.19 -4.30
CA GLY A 136 -17.43 -9.87 -4.35
C GLY A 136 -17.81 -8.83 -5.40
N VAL A 137 -16.84 -8.24 -6.11
CA VAL A 137 -17.10 -7.22 -7.11
C VAL A 137 -17.75 -7.87 -8.32
N ARG A 138 -19.08 -7.76 -8.44
CA ARG A 138 -19.75 -7.93 -9.73
C ARG A 138 -19.24 -6.81 -10.62
N THR A 139 -18.39 -7.12 -11.59
CA THR A 139 -18.03 -6.19 -12.67
C THR A 139 -19.27 -5.97 -13.55
N GLY A 140 -20.24 -5.24 -13.01
CA GLY A 140 -21.33 -4.68 -13.79
C GLY A 140 -20.79 -3.49 -14.55
N CYS A 141 -20.35 -3.73 -15.79
CA CYS A 141 -20.09 -2.65 -16.74
C CYS A 141 -21.43 -1.95 -17.03
N THR A 142 -21.79 -0.92 -16.27
CA THR A 142 -22.85 -0.01 -16.67
C THR A 142 -22.28 0.93 -17.73
N SER A 143 -22.62 0.66 -18.99
CA SER A 143 -22.26 1.52 -20.11
C SER A 143 -23.03 2.85 -20.04
N GLY A 144 -22.58 3.78 -19.20
CA GLY A 144 -23.04 5.15 -19.19
C GLY A 144 -22.32 5.96 -20.26
N ARG A 145 -23.03 6.46 -21.28
CA ARG A 145 -22.50 7.41 -22.27
C ARG A 145 -22.38 8.80 -21.65
N GLY A 146 -21.30 9.05 -20.93
CA GLY A 146 -20.77 10.39 -20.65
C GLY A 146 -19.47 10.61 -21.43
N PRO A 147 -18.96 11.86 -21.54
CA PRO A 147 -17.68 12.13 -22.20
C PRO A 147 -16.59 11.32 -21.49
N GLN A 148 -16.11 10.28 -22.17
CA GLN A 148 -15.11 9.39 -21.60
C GLN A 148 -13.77 10.12 -21.54
N ARG A 149 -13.50 10.82 -20.43
CA ARG A 149 -12.12 10.95 -19.98
C ARG A 149 -11.63 9.51 -19.83
N LEU A 150 -10.69 9.10 -20.68
CA LEU A 150 -10.03 7.80 -20.54
C LEU A 150 -9.39 7.77 -19.15
N THR A 151 -10.10 7.27 -18.15
CA THR A 151 -9.54 7.07 -16.82
C THR A 151 -8.57 5.91 -16.97
N ARG A 152 -7.28 6.21 -17.00
CA ARG A 152 -6.23 5.19 -17.13
C ARG A 152 -5.95 4.66 -15.73
N PHE A 153 -6.13 3.35 -15.57
CA PHE A 153 -5.93 2.64 -14.32
C PHE A 153 -4.60 1.87 -14.35
N VAL A 154 -3.89 1.84 -13.22
CA VAL A 154 -2.87 0.82 -12.93
C VAL A 154 -3.31 0.05 -11.71
N TYR A 155 -3.21 -1.27 -11.83
CA TYR A 155 -3.48 -2.22 -10.77
C TYR A 155 -2.17 -2.65 -10.10
N CYS A 156 -2.14 -2.61 -8.77
CA CYS A 156 -1.02 -3.11 -7.98
C CYS A 156 -1.52 -4.18 -6.99
N SER A 157 -0.83 -5.32 -6.96
CA SER A 157 -0.86 -6.28 -5.85
C SER A 157 0.56 -6.82 -5.69
N LEU A 158 1.09 -6.74 -4.47
CA LEU A 158 2.38 -7.32 -4.06
C LEU A 158 2.30 -8.82 -3.77
#